data_AF-A0A4Y6PPW3-F1
#
_entry.id   AF-A0A4Y6PPW3-F1
#
_cell.length_a   1.000
_cell.length_b   1.000
_cell.length_c   1.000
_cell.angle_alpha   90.00
_cell.angle_beta   90.00
_cell.angle_gamma   90.00
#
_symmetry.space_group_name_H-M   'P 1'
#
loop_
_entity.id
_entity.type
_entity.pdbx_description
1 polymer ?
#
loop_
_entity_poly.entity_id
_entity_poly.type
_entity_poly.pdbx_seq_one_letter_code
_entity_poly.pdbx_strand_id
1 'polypeptide(L)'
;MVARPRRRRAAVQAPLIAGATTLQGRRIPLEPPAHLTYTARKSRKCLISGCCKLKYYHHTALLIALGTLTLSAAPAAAQQVPSGDDDASTVAAPTEASKEETDLGAAAETTGEFLFGSYGRAQFELDGEGNDGAAQNIVSHGPRLFQEDYAEFDFSYTLEKPDGFTSQVLFTFALFGPFAHYDGDFLDQPMAVRNLYVRMANLSQALDGLSLWAGSRMYRGDDIYLLDWWPLDELNTVGGGLAYRKHGFDGRLHLGVNRLDNDYQLQVIEVPSTPFGTRPKVLLDRQRLLGSGRFEYAATDLVARWGAKGVLYGEYHRLPEGQRIPQEFIQDGAPTRPEAEVLETLPSDDGFVLGAELGLFESETTNHLNLFFRYSRGLAAFGEFGVPFGTALDGTSGDAEEILGALSGNWESQYFGVMAGAYLRKFTDADTNTSDLDEFVEGTAVVRPAIYVTDHFHQAFEVSYQRRYPFGLDPDTGEFEDPQVWQLSVLELLSLGRGNYARPQIRLGYTVAFANDAARNEYPVGDTRRPEDVEHIVSVGAEWWFNSSTY
;
A
#
# COMPACT_ATOMS: atom_id res chain seq x y z
N MET A 1 49.55 60.32 11.68
CA MET A 1 49.03 60.33 13.08
C MET A 1 48.85 58.86 13.47
N VAL A 2 49.66 58.25 14.36
CA VAL A 2 49.70 58.44 15.83
C VAL A 2 48.37 57.97 16.45
N ALA A 3 48.26 56.90 17.27
CA ALA A 3 49.27 55.96 17.79
C ALA A 3 48.68 54.60 18.25
N ARG A 4 49.55 53.59 18.44
CA ARG A 4 49.38 52.43 19.36
C ARG A 4 49.54 52.92 20.83
N PRO A 5 49.04 52.25 21.90
CA PRO A 5 49.32 50.84 22.29
C PRO A 5 48.07 50.15 22.91
N ARG A 6 48.05 49.15 23.83
CA ARG A 6 49.06 48.48 24.71
C ARG A 6 48.57 47.08 25.15
N ARG A 7 49.47 46.15 25.49
CA ARG A 7 49.17 44.85 26.15
C ARG A 7 49.01 45.01 27.67
N ARG A 8 48.26 44.11 28.33
CA ARG A 8 48.58 43.58 29.68
C ARG A 8 48.21 42.09 29.82
N ARG A 9 49.04 41.34 30.56
CA ARG A 9 48.80 40.00 31.14
C ARG A 9 48.87 40.12 32.67
N ALA A 10 48.01 39.41 33.39
CA ALA A 10 48.20 38.83 34.74
C ALA A 10 46.99 37.89 34.97
N ALA A 11 47.06 36.62 35.37
CA ALA A 11 47.88 35.88 36.34
C ALA A 11 47.26 35.78 37.75
N VAL A 12 46.72 34.59 38.04
CA VAL A 12 46.65 33.87 39.34
C VAL A 12 45.83 34.50 40.49
N GLN A 13 44.76 33.80 40.92
CA GLN A 13 44.63 33.23 42.27
C GLN A 13 43.39 32.33 42.41
N ALA A 14 43.51 31.27 43.21
CA ALA A 14 42.43 30.40 43.66
C ALA A 14 42.20 30.57 45.17
N PRO A 15 41.03 30.16 45.69
CA PRO A 15 40.93 29.71 47.07
C PRO A 15 40.36 28.28 47.18
N LEU A 16 41.01 27.44 47.99
CA LEU A 16 40.36 26.30 48.63
C LEU A 16 39.46 26.80 49.77
N ILE A 17 38.24 26.30 49.89
CA ILE A 17 37.60 26.04 51.19
C ILE A 17 36.91 24.67 51.12
N ALA A 18 37.02 23.91 52.21
CA ALA A 18 36.52 22.54 52.31
C ALA A 18 35.04 22.46 52.70
N GLY A 19 34.38 21.36 52.33
CA GLY A 19 33.04 20.99 52.78
C GLY A 19 32.87 19.47 52.70
N ALA A 20 33.17 18.76 53.80
CA ALA A 20 33.02 17.31 53.89
C ALA A 20 31.68 16.96 54.55
N THR A 21 30.85 16.18 53.86
CA THR A 21 29.68 15.54 54.47
C THR A 21 29.62 14.08 54.06
N THR A 22 29.75 13.20 55.04
CA THR A 22 29.61 11.75 54.90
C THR A 22 28.18 11.34 54.59
N LEU A 23 28.00 10.41 53.66
CA LEU A 23 26.82 9.53 53.61
C LEU A 23 27.24 8.07 53.43
N GLN A 24 26.69 7.23 54.30
CA GLN A 24 26.68 5.77 54.18
C GLN A 24 25.83 5.40 52.94
N GLY A 25 26.05 4.31 52.21
CA GLY A 25 26.59 3.04 52.63
C GLY A 25 25.54 1.93 52.43
N ARG A 26 25.21 1.63 51.17
CA ARG A 26 24.48 0.41 50.78
C ARG A 26 25.23 -0.28 49.64
N ARG A 27 25.76 -1.47 49.93
CA ARG A 27 26.30 -2.38 48.91
C ARG A 27 25.15 -3.22 48.37
N ILE A 28 25.00 -3.25 47.05
CA ILE A 28 24.24 -4.28 46.33
C ILE A 28 25.27 -5.31 45.85
N PRO A 29 25.06 -6.62 46.05
CA PRO A 29 25.99 -7.63 45.55
C PRO A 29 25.90 -7.73 44.02
N LEU A 30 27.04 -7.63 43.35
CA LEU A 30 27.20 -8.02 41.95
C LEU A 30 27.49 -9.52 41.92
N GLU A 31 26.61 -10.31 41.32
CA GLU A 31 26.91 -11.69 40.96
C GLU A 31 27.81 -11.72 39.70
N PRO A 32 28.86 -12.55 39.65
CA PRO A 32 29.69 -12.70 38.47
C PRO A 32 29.02 -13.61 37.42
N PRO A 33 29.08 -13.28 36.12
CA PRO A 33 28.56 -14.17 35.08
C PRO A 33 29.38 -15.46 35.00
N ALA A 34 28.70 -16.58 34.80
CA ALA A 34 29.32 -17.89 34.71
C ALA A 34 30.17 -18.04 33.44
N HIS A 35 31.44 -18.44 33.61
CA HIS A 35 32.33 -18.77 32.49
C HIS A 35 31.89 -20.08 31.80
N LEU A 36 31.29 -19.97 30.62
CA LEU A 36 31.17 -21.11 29.69
C LEU A 36 32.50 -21.31 28.94
N THR A 37 33.24 -22.36 29.32
CA THR A 37 34.51 -22.74 28.70
C THR A 37 34.29 -23.60 27.44
N TYR A 38 34.33 -22.96 26.27
CA TYR A 38 34.30 -23.68 24.99
C TYR A 38 35.61 -24.45 24.76
N THR A 39 35.58 -25.77 24.87
CA THR A 39 36.78 -26.63 24.71
C THR A 39 36.96 -27.05 23.26
N ALA A 40 37.88 -26.37 22.56
CA ALA A 40 38.23 -26.70 21.18
C ALA A 40 38.81 -28.12 21.05
N ARG A 41 38.12 -29.01 20.31
CA ARG A 41 38.58 -30.38 20.05
C ARG A 41 39.02 -30.57 18.59
N LYS A 42 40.30 -30.31 18.32
CA LYS A 42 40.97 -30.76 17.09
C LYS A 42 41.17 -32.28 17.12
N SER A 43 40.56 -33.04 16.21
CA SER A 43 41.13 -34.32 15.78
C SER A 43 40.63 -34.86 14.43
N ARG A 44 41.54 -34.82 13.45
CA ARG A 44 41.84 -35.85 12.44
C ARG A 44 40.81 -36.19 11.35
N LYS A 45 41.28 -35.94 10.12
CA LYS A 45 40.94 -36.64 8.87
C LYS A 45 40.71 -38.15 9.07
N CYS A 46 39.70 -38.69 8.43
CA CYS A 46 39.73 -40.05 7.88
C CYS A 46 38.94 -40.09 6.56
N LEU A 47 39.54 -40.59 5.49
CA LEU A 47 38.79 -41.00 4.29
C LEU A 47 38.13 -42.35 4.59
N ILE A 48 36.93 -42.60 4.08
CA ILE A 48 36.59 -43.78 3.26
C ILE A 48 35.15 -43.67 2.73
N SER A 49 34.95 -44.21 1.52
CA SER A 49 33.68 -44.29 0.78
C SER A 49 32.66 -45.25 1.41
N GLY A 50 31.36 -45.04 1.16
CA GLY A 50 30.43 -46.17 1.02
C GLY A 50 29.00 -46.01 1.55
N CYS A 51 28.04 -46.06 0.62
CA CYS A 51 26.70 -46.63 0.73
C CYS A 51 25.65 -46.07 1.73
N CYS A 52 24.54 -45.62 1.12
CA CYS A 52 23.16 -45.95 1.48
C CYS A 52 22.70 -45.83 2.94
N LYS A 53 21.82 -44.83 3.18
CA LYS A 53 20.45 -45.06 3.69
C LYS A 53 19.59 -43.81 3.52
N LEU A 54 18.77 -43.79 2.47
CA LEU A 54 17.57 -42.95 2.43
C LEU A 54 16.64 -43.44 3.56
N LYS A 55 16.25 -42.56 4.47
CA LYS A 55 15.17 -42.84 5.43
C LYS A 55 13.87 -42.33 4.83
N TYR A 56 12.96 -43.26 4.52
CA TYR A 56 11.56 -42.92 4.26
C TYR A 56 10.95 -42.31 5.53
N TYR A 57 10.37 -41.12 5.42
CA TYR A 57 9.36 -40.65 6.35
C TYR A 57 7.98 -41.11 5.88
N HIS A 58 7.10 -41.45 6.81
CA HIS A 58 5.77 -41.93 6.51
C HIS A 58 4.84 -40.76 6.17
N HIS A 59 4.30 -40.73 4.96
CA HIS A 59 3.11 -39.93 4.67
C HIS A 59 1.90 -40.53 5.38
N THR A 60 1.33 -39.78 6.33
CA THR A 60 -0.02 -40.01 6.83
C THR A 60 -0.99 -39.39 5.83
N ALA A 61 -1.73 -40.22 5.09
CA ALA A 61 -2.66 -39.73 4.07
C ALA A 61 -3.91 -39.11 4.71
N LEU A 62 -4.05 -37.79 4.64
CA LEU A 62 -5.29 -37.09 4.95
C LEU A 62 -6.22 -37.17 3.73
N LEU A 63 -7.07 -38.20 3.69
CA LEU A 63 -8.13 -38.34 2.70
C LEU A 63 -9.28 -37.36 3.00
N ILE A 64 -9.26 -36.18 2.39
CA ILE A 64 -10.43 -35.29 2.34
C ILE A 64 -11.44 -35.91 1.36
N ALA A 65 -12.57 -36.36 1.89
CA ALA A 65 -13.65 -36.94 1.09
C ALA A 65 -14.45 -35.84 0.38
N LEU A 66 -14.43 -35.82 -0.95
CA LEU A 66 -15.38 -35.01 -1.73
C LEU A 66 -16.81 -35.51 -1.46
N GLY A 67 -17.57 -34.74 -0.69
CA GLY A 67 -19.00 -34.93 -0.51
C GLY A 67 -19.77 -34.42 -1.72
N THR A 68 -20.22 -35.33 -2.59
CA THR A 68 -21.16 -35.01 -3.68
C THR A 68 -22.51 -34.58 -3.12
N LEU A 69 -22.75 -33.27 -3.01
CA LEU A 69 -24.00 -32.69 -2.52
C LEU A 69 -24.96 -32.43 -3.69
N THR A 70 -25.79 -33.42 -4.02
CA THR A 70 -26.85 -33.28 -5.02
C THR A 70 -28.01 -32.44 -4.47
N LEU A 71 -28.03 -31.14 -4.75
CA LEU A 71 -29.23 -30.32 -4.48
C LEU A 71 -30.35 -30.66 -5.47
N SER A 72 -31.41 -31.28 -4.96
CA SER A 72 -32.67 -31.42 -5.68
C SER A 72 -33.43 -30.09 -5.64
N ALA A 73 -33.61 -29.46 -6.80
CA ALA A 73 -34.44 -28.26 -6.91
C ALA A 73 -35.92 -28.58 -6.63
N ALA A 74 -36.59 -27.71 -5.90
CA ALA A 74 -38.05 -27.67 -5.76
C ALA A 74 -38.53 -26.22 -5.98
N PRO A 75 -39.65 -25.99 -6.69
CA PRO A 75 -40.04 -24.65 -7.09
C PRO A 75 -40.71 -23.86 -5.95
N ALA A 76 -40.26 -22.62 -5.74
CA ALA A 76 -40.98 -21.68 -4.89
C ALA A 76 -42.22 -21.15 -5.63
N ALA A 77 -43.41 -21.44 -5.10
CA ALA A 77 -44.66 -20.95 -5.65
C ALA A 77 -44.88 -19.47 -5.28
N ALA A 78 -45.28 -18.65 -6.25
CA ALA A 78 -45.68 -17.27 -6.00
C ALA A 78 -47.01 -17.22 -5.22
N GLN A 79 -47.07 -16.39 -4.17
CA GLN A 79 -48.33 -16.00 -3.52
C GLN A 79 -48.58 -14.51 -3.73
N GLN A 80 -49.68 -14.22 -4.42
CA GLN A 80 -50.29 -12.89 -4.45
C GLN A 80 -50.98 -12.62 -3.10
N VAL A 81 -50.94 -11.36 -2.65
CA VAL A 81 -51.78 -10.86 -1.54
C VAL A 81 -52.58 -9.65 -2.06
N PRO A 82 -53.86 -9.47 -1.68
CA PRO A 82 -54.78 -8.62 -2.44
C PRO A 82 -54.80 -7.15 -1.98
N SER A 83 -55.28 -6.30 -2.88
CA SER A 83 -55.74 -4.93 -2.61
C SER A 83 -56.97 -4.89 -1.69
N GLY A 84 -57.04 -3.89 -0.81
CA GLY A 84 -58.23 -3.50 -0.06
C GLY A 84 -58.17 -2.01 0.28
N ASP A 85 -59.19 -1.26 -0.15
CA ASP A 85 -59.31 0.19 0.01
C ASP A 85 -59.95 0.60 1.36
N ASP A 86 -60.04 1.93 1.55
CA ASP A 86 -60.80 2.68 2.57
C ASP A 86 -60.26 2.58 4.03
N ASP A 87 -59.97 3.67 4.73
CA ASP A 87 -60.99 4.69 5.07
C ASP A 87 -60.40 6.11 5.35
N ALA A 88 -61.27 7.12 5.44
CA ALA A 88 -60.92 8.53 5.39
C ALA A 88 -60.55 9.20 6.74
N SER A 89 -59.74 10.27 6.69
CA SER A 89 -59.85 11.36 7.66
C SER A 89 -59.41 12.72 7.10
N THR A 90 -60.36 13.65 7.09
CA THR A 90 -60.21 15.03 6.62
C THR A 90 -59.62 15.96 7.69
N VAL A 91 -58.62 16.78 7.33
CA VAL A 91 -58.30 18.03 8.05
C VAL A 91 -58.15 19.17 7.04
N ALA A 92 -58.71 20.33 7.37
CA ALA A 92 -59.00 21.41 6.43
C ALA A 92 -57.79 22.29 6.06
N ALA A 93 -57.80 22.80 4.82
CA ALA A 93 -56.93 23.88 4.39
C ALA A 93 -57.55 25.26 4.71
N PRO A 94 -56.75 26.27 5.08
CA PRO A 94 -57.12 27.68 4.94
C PRO A 94 -56.66 28.21 3.57
N THR A 95 -57.60 28.76 2.82
CA THR A 95 -57.33 29.51 1.58
C THR A 95 -56.78 30.90 1.91
N GLU A 96 -55.79 31.36 1.15
CA GLU A 96 -55.56 32.75 0.65
C GLU A 96 -54.07 33.11 0.61
N ALA A 97 -53.53 33.28 -0.60
CA ALA A 97 -53.05 34.57 -1.10
C ALA A 97 -52.35 34.36 -2.45
N SER A 98 -52.96 34.83 -3.54
CA SER A 98 -52.31 34.88 -4.85
C SER A 98 -51.14 35.86 -4.81
N LYS A 99 -49.90 35.35 -4.84
CA LYS A 99 -48.76 36.12 -5.32
C LYS A 99 -48.65 35.94 -6.82
N GLU A 100 -48.69 37.04 -7.57
CA GLU A 100 -48.10 37.08 -8.90
C GLU A 100 -46.60 36.87 -8.73
N GLU A 101 -46.15 35.63 -8.94
CA GLU A 101 -44.74 35.35 -9.10
C GLU A 101 -44.36 35.74 -10.53
N THR A 102 -43.58 36.82 -10.64
CA THR A 102 -43.01 37.26 -11.92
C THR A 102 -42.22 36.12 -12.55
N ASP A 103 -42.62 35.74 -13.76
CA ASP A 103 -41.98 34.74 -14.61
C ASP A 103 -40.53 35.13 -14.96
N LEU A 104 -39.63 34.90 -14.01
CA LEU A 104 -38.20 34.79 -14.25
C LEU A 104 -38.00 33.43 -14.92
N GLY A 105 -38.20 33.44 -16.24
CA GLY A 105 -38.38 32.28 -17.12
C GLY A 105 -37.64 31.03 -16.64
N ALA A 106 -38.42 29.98 -16.38
CA ALA A 106 -38.01 28.71 -15.78
C ALA A 106 -36.59 28.30 -16.20
N ALA A 107 -35.62 28.58 -15.32
CA ALA A 107 -34.27 28.09 -15.49
C ALA A 107 -34.33 26.57 -15.50
N ALA A 108 -33.90 25.95 -16.60
CA ALA A 108 -33.94 24.50 -16.72
C ALA A 108 -33.24 23.86 -15.50
N GLU A 109 -33.88 22.85 -14.92
CA GLU A 109 -33.53 22.40 -13.58
C GLU A 109 -32.14 21.78 -13.54
N THR A 110 -31.39 22.08 -12.46
CA THR A 110 -30.14 21.38 -12.15
C THR A 110 -30.51 20.03 -11.56
N THR A 111 -30.04 18.94 -12.15
CA THR A 111 -30.27 17.58 -11.65
C THR A 111 -29.18 17.19 -10.64
N GLY A 112 -29.50 16.23 -9.77
CA GLY A 112 -28.58 15.74 -8.75
C GLY A 112 -28.68 14.22 -8.60
N GLU A 113 -27.53 13.55 -8.65
CA GLU A 113 -27.40 12.10 -8.50
C GLU A 113 -26.53 11.76 -7.29
N PHE A 114 -27.02 10.86 -6.43
CA PHE A 114 -26.21 10.23 -5.38
C PHE A 114 -25.81 8.83 -5.82
N LEU A 115 -24.52 8.53 -5.73
CA LEU A 115 -23.95 7.22 -6.02
C LEU A 115 -23.24 6.69 -4.77
N PHE A 116 -23.51 5.42 -4.47
CA PHE A 116 -22.81 4.64 -3.46
C PHE A 116 -22.04 3.51 -4.15
N GLY A 117 -20.81 3.32 -3.72
CA GLY A 117 -19.93 2.23 -4.13
C GLY A 117 -19.13 1.67 -2.96
N SER A 118 -18.50 0.53 -3.19
CA SER A 118 -17.60 -0.08 -2.22
C SER A 118 -16.61 -1.00 -2.93
N TYR A 119 -15.44 -1.14 -2.33
CA TYR A 119 -14.50 -2.23 -2.54
C TYR A 119 -14.21 -2.86 -1.17
N GLY A 120 -13.89 -4.14 -1.11
CA GLY A 120 -13.36 -4.71 0.11
C GLY A 120 -13.12 -6.21 0.07
N ARG A 121 -12.45 -6.67 1.11
CA ARG A 121 -12.14 -8.07 1.41
C ARG A 121 -12.21 -8.29 2.91
N ALA A 122 -12.76 -9.43 3.30
CA ALA A 122 -12.81 -9.90 4.68
C ALA A 122 -12.50 -11.40 4.68
N GLN A 123 -11.51 -11.82 5.45
CA GLN A 123 -10.98 -13.18 5.38
C GLN A 123 -10.47 -13.70 6.72
N PHE A 124 -10.38 -15.03 6.79
CA PHE A 124 -9.85 -15.78 7.90
C PHE A 124 -8.92 -16.85 7.35
N GLU A 125 -7.74 -16.99 7.94
CA GLU A 125 -6.65 -17.83 7.45
C GLU A 125 -6.03 -18.60 8.62
N LEU A 126 -5.80 -19.90 8.42
CA LEU A 126 -5.17 -20.78 9.39
C LEU A 126 -3.94 -21.46 8.79
N ASP A 127 -2.85 -21.48 9.53
CA ASP A 127 -1.69 -22.31 9.22
C ASP A 127 -1.94 -23.81 9.51
N GLY A 128 -0.91 -24.64 9.31
CA GLY A 128 -0.98 -26.09 9.52
C GLY A 128 -1.04 -26.53 10.99
N GLU A 129 -0.73 -25.63 11.93
CA GLU A 129 -0.75 -25.86 13.38
C GLU A 129 -2.04 -25.32 14.04
N GLY A 130 -2.76 -24.43 13.36
CA GLY A 130 -3.97 -23.76 13.83
C GLY A 130 -3.73 -22.35 14.37
N ASN A 131 -2.58 -21.73 14.09
CA ASN A 131 -2.36 -20.29 14.27
C ASN A 131 -2.83 -19.52 13.02
N ASP A 132 -2.73 -18.20 13.07
CA ASP A 132 -3.04 -17.29 11.97
C ASP A 132 -2.19 -17.59 10.73
N GLY A 133 -2.83 -17.78 9.57
CA GLY A 133 -2.13 -17.90 8.29
C GLY A 133 -1.46 -16.58 7.90
N ALA A 134 -0.24 -16.64 7.37
CA ALA A 134 0.54 -15.43 7.03
C ALA A 134 1.04 -15.42 5.58
N ALA A 135 1.13 -14.22 5.00
CA ALA A 135 1.71 -14.02 3.68
C ALA A 135 3.21 -14.37 3.68
N GLN A 136 3.63 -15.28 2.80
CA GLN A 136 5.03 -15.71 2.63
C GLN A 136 5.80 -14.76 1.70
N ASN A 137 5.62 -13.45 1.88
CA ASN A 137 6.16 -12.45 0.97
C ASN A 137 7.60 -12.08 1.35
N ILE A 138 8.49 -12.08 0.34
CA ILE A 138 9.92 -11.75 0.46
C ILE A 138 10.35 -10.66 -0.54
N VAL A 139 9.38 -10.03 -1.21
CA VAL A 139 9.59 -8.95 -2.19
C VAL A 139 8.58 -7.81 -1.95
N SER A 140 8.88 -6.60 -2.44
CA SER A 140 8.07 -5.39 -2.17
C SER A 140 6.58 -5.53 -2.56
N HIS A 141 6.25 -6.27 -3.62
CA HIS A 141 4.87 -6.43 -4.11
C HIS A 141 4.54 -7.92 -4.33
N GLY A 142 4.35 -8.67 -3.23
CA GLY A 142 4.03 -10.09 -3.29
C GLY A 142 2.61 -10.43 -3.81
N PRO A 143 2.29 -11.72 -3.99
CA PRO A 143 0.97 -12.18 -4.44
C PRO A 143 -0.14 -11.82 -3.44
N ARG A 144 -1.30 -11.37 -3.95
CA ARG A 144 -2.37 -10.81 -3.12
C ARG A 144 -3.26 -11.80 -2.37
N LEU A 145 -2.99 -13.11 -2.45
CA LEU A 145 -3.95 -14.10 -1.94
C LEU A 145 -4.21 -13.91 -0.43
N PHE A 146 -3.18 -13.57 0.33
CA PHE A 146 -3.14 -13.42 1.79
C PHE A 146 -3.11 -11.95 2.23
N GLN A 147 -3.91 -11.09 1.60
CA GLN A 147 -3.94 -9.67 1.99
C GLN A 147 -4.90 -9.40 3.14
N GLU A 148 -4.40 -8.62 4.10
CA GLU A 148 -5.14 -8.11 5.26
C GLU A 148 -6.53 -7.56 4.92
N ASP A 149 -7.46 -7.79 5.84
CA ASP A 149 -8.84 -7.27 5.82
C ASP A 149 -8.89 -5.78 5.50
N TYR A 150 -9.78 -5.40 4.58
CA TYR A 150 -9.85 -4.03 4.08
C TYR A 150 -11.22 -3.72 3.48
N ALA A 151 -11.72 -2.49 3.69
CA ALA A 151 -12.92 -2.02 3.00
C ALA A 151 -12.86 -0.52 2.68
N GLU A 152 -13.39 -0.14 1.52
CA GLU A 152 -13.69 1.23 1.09
C GLU A 152 -15.19 1.40 0.89
N PHE A 153 -15.69 2.58 1.25
CA PHE A 153 -17.05 3.03 1.02
C PHE A 153 -17.00 4.36 0.29
N ASP A 154 -17.45 4.36 -0.96
CA ASP A 154 -17.48 5.51 -1.85
C ASP A 154 -18.85 6.18 -1.81
N PHE A 155 -18.85 7.47 -1.51
CA PHE A 155 -20.03 8.32 -1.51
C PHE A 155 -19.79 9.47 -2.49
N SER A 156 -20.55 9.50 -3.58
CA SER A 156 -20.46 10.55 -4.60
C SER A 156 -21.79 11.28 -4.73
N TYR A 157 -21.72 12.61 -4.90
CA TYR A 157 -22.87 13.41 -5.26
C TYR A 157 -22.53 14.30 -6.47
N THR A 158 -23.21 14.08 -7.59
CA THR A 158 -23.00 14.79 -8.85
C THR A 158 -24.17 15.73 -9.10
N LEU A 159 -23.89 17.01 -9.29
CA LEU A 159 -24.82 18.01 -9.81
C LEU A 159 -24.54 18.23 -11.29
N GLU A 160 -25.57 18.15 -12.14
CA GLU A 160 -25.49 18.46 -13.57
C GLU A 160 -26.43 19.61 -13.93
N LYS A 161 -25.89 20.59 -14.66
CA LYS A 161 -26.65 21.72 -15.19
C LYS A 161 -27.11 21.47 -16.63
N PRO A 162 -28.17 22.15 -17.09
CA PRO A 162 -28.67 22.03 -18.47
C PRO A 162 -27.68 22.42 -19.58
N ASP A 163 -26.61 23.13 -19.25
CA ASP A 163 -25.51 23.47 -20.17
C ASP A 163 -24.42 22.38 -20.25
N GLY A 164 -24.61 21.27 -19.53
CA GLY A 164 -23.71 20.13 -19.44
C GLY A 164 -22.62 20.26 -18.37
N PHE A 165 -22.54 21.39 -17.65
CA PHE A 165 -21.57 21.58 -16.56
C PHE A 165 -21.90 20.62 -15.41
N THR A 166 -20.90 19.82 -15.01
CA THR A 166 -21.04 18.89 -13.88
C THR A 166 -20.12 19.25 -12.72
N SER A 167 -20.62 19.14 -11.49
CA SER A 167 -19.86 19.26 -10.25
C SER A 167 -20.08 18.02 -9.38
N GLN A 168 -19.04 17.22 -9.22
CA GLN A 168 -19.03 16.00 -8.42
C GLN A 168 -18.27 16.21 -7.12
N VAL A 169 -18.88 15.90 -5.98
CA VAL A 169 -18.17 15.69 -4.70
C VAL A 169 -17.96 14.20 -4.53
N LEU A 170 -16.76 13.78 -4.11
CA LEU A 170 -16.46 12.38 -3.79
C LEU A 170 -15.78 12.26 -2.43
N PHE A 171 -16.28 11.32 -1.62
CA PHE A 171 -15.78 10.95 -0.31
C PHE A 171 -15.58 9.43 -0.25
N THR A 172 -14.36 8.99 0.05
CA THR A 172 -14.04 7.57 0.27
C THR A 172 -13.62 7.38 1.72
N PHE A 173 -14.39 6.58 2.44
CA PHE A 173 -14.10 6.18 3.80
C PHE A 173 -13.55 4.74 3.82
N ALA A 174 -12.45 4.51 4.53
CA ALA A 174 -11.75 3.22 4.56
C ALA A 174 -11.61 2.64 5.97
N LEU A 175 -11.68 1.31 6.05
CA LEU A 175 -11.42 0.47 7.22
C LEU A 175 -10.23 -0.46 6.90
N PHE A 176 -9.31 -0.62 7.85
CA PHE A 176 -8.19 -1.54 7.75
C PHE A 176 -8.28 -2.58 8.86
N GLY A 177 -7.83 -3.80 8.57
CA GLY A 177 -7.82 -4.91 9.52
C GLY A 177 -6.82 -4.73 10.69
N PRO A 178 -6.87 -5.65 11.67
CA PRO A 178 -7.91 -6.66 11.86
C PRO A 178 -9.28 -6.02 12.15
N PHE A 179 -10.37 -6.68 11.78
CA PHE A 179 -11.71 -6.19 12.16
C PHE A 179 -12.08 -6.67 13.55
N ALA A 180 -12.77 -5.83 14.34
CA ALA A 180 -13.14 -6.04 15.75
C ALA A 180 -13.78 -7.40 16.14
N HIS A 181 -14.27 -8.20 15.19
CA HIS A 181 -14.77 -9.55 15.44
C HIS A 181 -13.67 -10.62 15.52
N TYR A 182 -12.44 -10.26 15.17
CA TYR A 182 -11.25 -11.11 15.16
C TYR A 182 -10.47 -11.00 16.47
N ASP A 183 -10.05 -9.78 16.81
CA ASP A 183 -9.24 -9.43 17.98
C ASP A 183 -10.07 -9.05 19.23
N GLY A 184 -11.30 -8.58 19.01
CA GLY A 184 -12.18 -8.05 20.05
C GLY A 184 -12.01 -6.55 20.34
N ASP A 185 -11.24 -5.81 19.53
CA ASP A 185 -11.06 -4.36 19.71
C ASP A 185 -12.10 -3.56 18.90
N PHE A 186 -13.11 -3.05 19.61
CA PHE A 186 -14.17 -2.23 19.04
C PHE A 186 -13.91 -0.72 19.17
N LEU A 187 -12.78 -0.29 19.74
CA LEU A 187 -12.51 1.11 20.06
C LEU A 187 -11.39 1.71 19.19
N ASP A 188 -10.34 0.93 18.91
CA ASP A 188 -9.13 1.42 18.24
C ASP A 188 -9.02 0.93 16.77
N GLN A 189 -10.14 0.55 16.14
CA GLN A 189 -10.22 0.17 14.72
C GLN A 189 -9.57 1.22 13.80
N PRO A 190 -8.56 0.87 12.97
CA PRO A 190 -7.94 1.83 12.07
C PRO A 190 -8.88 2.27 10.95
N MET A 191 -9.03 3.58 10.78
CA MET A 191 -10.00 4.23 9.89
C MET A 191 -9.32 5.39 9.13
N ALA A 192 -9.64 5.60 7.85
CA ALA A 192 -9.11 6.74 7.08
C ALA A 192 -10.12 7.37 6.12
N VAL A 193 -9.94 8.65 5.83
CA VAL A 193 -10.61 9.34 4.71
C VAL A 193 -9.63 9.41 3.54
N ARG A 194 -9.80 8.52 2.56
CA ARG A 194 -8.83 8.32 1.45
C ARG A 194 -9.07 9.26 0.27
N ASN A 195 -10.34 9.59 0.00
CA ASN A 195 -10.71 10.66 -0.92
C ASN A 195 -11.62 11.66 -0.19
N LEU A 196 -11.39 12.94 -0.42
CA LEU A 196 -12.32 14.03 -0.14
C LEU A 196 -12.00 15.18 -1.11
N TYR A 197 -12.62 15.15 -2.28
CA TYR A 197 -12.37 16.14 -3.33
C TYR A 197 -13.63 16.57 -4.09
N VAL A 198 -13.53 17.71 -4.75
CA VAL A 198 -14.51 18.20 -5.72
C VAL A 198 -13.89 18.12 -7.12
N ARG A 199 -14.65 17.59 -8.08
CA ARG A 199 -14.32 17.59 -9.51
C ARG A 199 -15.36 18.39 -10.28
N MET A 200 -14.92 19.27 -11.17
CA MET A 200 -15.76 19.99 -12.12
C MET A 200 -15.39 19.57 -13.54
N ALA A 201 -16.38 19.33 -14.40
CA ALA A 201 -16.15 18.96 -15.80
C ALA A 201 -17.10 19.72 -16.73
N ASN A 202 -16.80 19.67 -18.03
CA ASN A 202 -17.59 20.30 -19.10
C ASN A 202 -17.73 21.82 -18.88
N LEU A 203 -16.63 22.49 -18.52
CA LEU A 203 -16.61 23.89 -18.07
C LEU A 203 -17.20 24.89 -19.09
N SER A 204 -17.18 24.53 -20.38
CA SER A 204 -17.93 25.18 -21.45
C SER A 204 -17.94 24.29 -22.70
N GLN A 205 -18.80 24.58 -23.67
CA GLN A 205 -18.77 23.91 -24.99
C GLN A 205 -17.43 24.05 -25.72
N ALA A 206 -16.67 25.12 -25.48
CA ALA A 206 -15.34 25.34 -26.05
C ALA A 206 -14.22 24.57 -25.31
N LEU A 207 -14.52 24.04 -24.12
CA LEU A 207 -13.63 23.26 -23.25
C LEU A 207 -14.20 21.86 -23.00
N ASP A 208 -14.98 21.34 -23.94
CA ASP A 208 -15.50 19.97 -23.92
C ASP A 208 -14.37 18.94 -23.77
N GLY A 209 -14.54 17.98 -22.87
CA GLY A 209 -13.52 17.02 -22.45
C GLY A 209 -12.59 17.49 -21.32
N LEU A 210 -12.59 18.77 -20.95
CA LEU A 210 -11.79 19.28 -19.82
C LEU A 210 -12.50 19.07 -18.48
N SER A 211 -11.74 18.61 -17.48
CA SER A 211 -12.15 18.58 -16.07
C SER A 211 -11.03 19.03 -15.15
N LEU A 212 -11.40 19.58 -14.00
CA LEU A 212 -10.54 20.06 -12.92
C LEU A 212 -10.94 19.35 -11.62
N TRP A 213 -10.02 19.17 -10.69
CA TRP A 213 -10.33 18.71 -9.34
C TRP A 213 -9.43 19.36 -8.28
N ALA A 214 -9.92 19.42 -7.04
CA ALA A 214 -9.16 19.86 -5.87
C ALA A 214 -9.66 19.15 -4.59
N GLY A 215 -8.73 18.75 -3.72
CA GLY A 215 -9.01 18.07 -2.44
C GLY A 215 -7.96 17.01 -2.08
N SER A 216 -8.30 16.13 -1.13
CA SER A 216 -7.54 14.91 -0.85
C SER A 216 -7.95 13.83 -1.87
N ARG A 217 -6.99 13.21 -2.55
CA ARG A 217 -7.30 12.25 -3.61
C ARG A 217 -6.25 11.15 -3.78
N MET A 218 -6.75 9.92 -3.93
CA MET A 218 -6.07 8.81 -4.58
C MET A 218 -6.10 9.02 -6.10
N TYR A 219 -4.93 9.21 -6.67
CA TYR A 219 -4.67 9.53 -8.06
C TYR A 219 -3.94 8.33 -8.67
N ARG A 220 -4.74 7.45 -9.26
CA ARG A 220 -4.34 6.13 -9.74
C ARG A 220 -4.62 5.93 -11.23
N GLY A 221 -3.89 4.98 -11.81
CA GLY A 221 -4.11 4.42 -13.14
C GLY A 221 -4.34 2.92 -13.07
N ASP A 222 -3.72 2.20 -13.99
CA ASP A 222 -3.88 0.76 -14.18
C ASP A 222 -3.04 -0.05 -13.16
N ASP A 223 -3.62 -1.11 -12.61
CA ASP A 223 -3.02 -1.97 -11.59
C ASP A 223 -2.56 -3.33 -12.14
N ILE A 224 -1.76 -4.03 -11.34
CA ILE A 224 -1.53 -5.46 -11.48
C ILE A 224 -2.43 -6.16 -10.47
N TYR A 225 -3.67 -6.51 -10.87
CA TYR A 225 -4.68 -7.03 -9.94
C TYR A 225 -4.14 -8.14 -9.03
N LEU A 226 -3.39 -9.12 -9.53
CA LEU A 226 -2.84 -10.23 -8.71
C LEU A 226 -1.78 -9.82 -7.66
N LEU A 227 -1.25 -8.60 -7.74
CA LEU A 227 -0.25 -8.02 -6.82
C LEU A 227 -0.81 -6.83 -6.00
N ASP A 228 -2.05 -6.38 -6.27
CA ASP A 228 -2.73 -5.24 -5.63
C ASP A 228 -1.88 -3.94 -5.61
N TRP A 229 -1.22 -3.66 -6.75
CA TRP A 229 -0.22 -2.61 -6.87
C TRP A 229 -0.28 -1.88 -8.23
N TRP A 230 0.03 -0.58 -8.23
CA TRP A 230 -0.03 0.33 -9.37
C TRP A 230 1.39 0.69 -9.87
N PRO A 231 1.85 0.20 -11.05
CA PRO A 231 3.25 0.34 -11.43
C PRO A 231 3.73 1.75 -11.82
N LEU A 232 2.83 2.72 -12.05
CA LEU A 232 3.16 4.04 -12.60
C LEU A 232 2.58 5.18 -11.76
N ASP A 233 1.28 5.44 -11.88
CA ASP A 233 0.56 6.45 -11.12
C ASP A 233 -0.09 5.84 -9.87
N GLU A 234 0.59 6.00 -8.73
CA GLU A 234 0.07 5.65 -7.40
C GLU A 234 0.29 6.80 -6.40
N LEU A 235 -0.51 7.86 -6.48
CA LEU A 235 -0.32 9.06 -5.65
C LEU A 235 -1.53 9.40 -4.77
N ASN A 236 -1.31 9.64 -3.49
CA ASN A 236 -2.29 9.94 -2.46
C ASN A 236 -1.92 11.28 -1.82
N THR A 237 -2.47 12.37 -2.35
CA THR A 237 -2.05 13.73 -1.95
C THR A 237 -3.23 14.66 -1.68
N VAL A 238 -2.98 15.75 -0.97
CA VAL A 238 -3.86 16.91 -0.91
C VAL A 238 -3.40 17.91 -1.96
N GLY A 239 -4.22 18.18 -2.96
CA GLY A 239 -3.80 18.95 -4.13
C GLY A 239 -4.92 19.26 -5.11
N GLY A 240 -4.55 19.30 -6.37
CA GLY A 240 -5.49 19.45 -7.47
C GLY A 240 -4.87 19.09 -8.82
N GLY A 241 -5.72 19.01 -9.83
CA GLY A 241 -5.26 18.66 -11.17
C GLY A 241 -6.27 18.98 -12.26
N LEU A 242 -5.82 18.82 -13.50
CA LEU A 242 -6.61 18.98 -14.71
C LEU A 242 -6.50 17.71 -15.55
N ALA A 243 -7.57 17.35 -16.23
CA ALA A 243 -7.60 16.24 -17.18
C ALA A 243 -8.39 16.63 -18.43
N TYR A 244 -7.84 16.35 -19.60
CA TYR A 244 -8.47 16.56 -20.89
C TYR A 244 -8.64 15.21 -21.61
N ARG A 245 -9.89 14.83 -21.88
CA ARG A 245 -10.26 13.56 -22.49
C ARG A 245 -11.07 13.74 -23.75
N LYS A 246 -10.56 13.27 -24.90
CA LYS A 246 -11.29 13.33 -26.17
C LYS A 246 -10.69 12.38 -27.21
N HIS A 247 -11.55 11.69 -27.98
CA HIS A 247 -11.16 10.86 -29.14
C HIS A 247 -9.98 9.89 -28.87
N GLY A 248 -10.03 9.17 -27.75
CA GLY A 248 -8.99 8.21 -27.34
C GLY A 248 -7.80 8.81 -26.59
N PHE A 249 -7.66 10.14 -26.55
CA PHE A 249 -6.63 10.81 -25.73
C PHE A 249 -7.14 11.06 -24.30
N ASP A 250 -6.31 10.78 -23.29
CA ASP A 250 -6.48 11.20 -21.88
C ASP A 250 -5.16 11.81 -21.37
N GLY A 251 -5.11 13.14 -21.37
CA GLY A 251 -3.97 13.91 -20.85
C GLY A 251 -4.32 14.51 -19.49
N ARG A 252 -3.55 14.16 -18.46
CA ARG A 252 -3.78 14.58 -17.06
C ARG A 252 -2.53 15.24 -16.49
N LEU A 253 -2.70 16.32 -15.73
CA LEU A 253 -1.65 16.96 -14.93
C LEU A 253 -2.13 17.13 -13.49
N HIS A 254 -1.21 16.96 -12.54
CA HIS A 254 -1.48 16.95 -11.10
C HIS A 254 -0.38 17.70 -10.34
N LEU A 255 -0.77 18.42 -9.29
CA LEU A 255 0.13 19.00 -8.30
C LEU A 255 -0.51 18.85 -6.91
N GLY A 256 0.22 18.27 -5.97
CA GLY A 256 -0.24 18.03 -4.61
C GLY A 256 0.89 18.02 -3.60
N VAL A 257 0.52 17.93 -2.33
CA VAL A 257 1.44 17.78 -1.22
C VAL A 257 1.05 16.60 -0.33
N ASN A 258 2.05 15.98 0.28
CA ASN A 258 1.86 15.16 1.47
C ASN A 258 2.84 15.58 2.57
N ARG A 259 2.57 15.18 3.81
CA ARG A 259 3.49 15.32 4.94
C ARG A 259 3.33 14.10 5.82
N LEU A 260 4.38 13.31 5.90
CA LEU A 260 4.39 12.08 6.69
C LEU A 260 4.50 12.42 8.19
N ASP A 261 3.85 11.63 9.02
CA ASP A 261 3.97 11.71 10.48
C ASP A 261 5.17 10.87 10.95
N ASN A 262 6.37 11.37 10.63
CA ASN A 262 7.64 10.78 11.03
C ASN A 262 8.71 11.86 11.20
N ASP A 263 9.76 11.56 11.95
CA ASP A 263 10.81 12.52 12.30
C ASP A 263 11.65 13.03 11.11
N TYR A 264 11.49 12.45 9.91
CA TYR A 264 12.05 12.94 8.66
C TYR A 264 11.22 14.06 8.02
N GLN A 265 9.93 14.20 8.34
CA GLN A 265 9.06 15.25 7.78
C GLN A 265 8.30 16.10 8.81
N LEU A 266 7.93 15.54 9.96
CA LEU A 266 7.20 16.21 11.03
C LEU A 266 7.82 15.86 12.38
N GLN A 267 8.20 16.88 13.14
CA GLN A 267 8.63 16.68 14.53
C GLN A 267 7.98 17.73 15.42
N VAL A 268 7.28 17.26 16.44
CA VAL A 268 6.67 18.07 17.48
C VAL A 268 7.35 17.72 18.80
N ILE A 269 7.85 18.73 19.51
CA ILE A 269 8.45 18.57 20.84
C ILE A 269 7.62 19.31 21.88
N GLU A 270 7.55 18.76 23.09
CA GLU A 270 6.92 19.41 24.22
C GLU A 270 7.86 20.45 24.82
N VAL A 271 7.41 21.70 24.91
CA VAL A 271 8.13 22.80 25.57
C VAL A 271 7.35 23.32 26.77
N PRO A 272 8.01 23.84 27.82
CA PRO A 272 7.32 24.39 28.98
C PRO A 272 6.28 25.46 28.61
N SER A 273 5.09 25.33 29.19
CA SER A 273 4.00 26.28 29.05
C SER A 273 3.85 27.12 30.32
N THR A 274 3.49 28.39 30.16
CA THR A 274 3.25 29.32 31.29
C THR A 274 1.75 29.49 31.51
N PRO A 275 1.22 29.33 32.75
CA PRO A 275 1.94 29.19 34.01
C PRO A 275 2.35 27.76 34.40
N PHE A 276 1.73 26.72 33.82
CA PHE A 276 2.02 25.31 34.12
C PHE A 276 1.78 24.42 32.89
N GLY A 277 2.37 23.22 32.91
CA GLY A 277 2.24 22.20 31.87
C GLY A 277 3.25 22.35 30.74
N THR A 278 3.07 21.56 29.69
CA THR A 278 3.80 21.66 28.43
C THR A 278 2.88 22.16 27.32
N ARG A 279 3.45 22.46 26.15
CA ARG A 279 2.71 22.70 24.92
C ARG A 279 3.53 22.17 23.74
N PRO A 280 2.87 21.70 22.67
CA PRO A 280 3.56 21.31 21.46
C PRO A 280 4.23 22.52 20.78
N LYS A 281 5.50 22.36 20.41
CA LYS A 281 6.24 23.19 19.47
C LYS A 281 6.54 22.31 18.25
N VAL A 282 6.02 22.70 17.09
CA VAL A 282 6.51 22.16 15.80
C VAL A 282 7.96 22.60 15.64
N LEU A 283 8.86 21.63 15.51
CA LEU A 283 10.29 21.83 15.27
C LEU A 283 10.62 21.59 13.79
N LEU A 284 10.03 20.54 13.19
CA LEU A 284 10.17 20.18 11.78
C LEU A 284 8.80 20.14 11.10
N ASP A 285 8.69 20.74 9.91
CA ASP A 285 7.51 20.69 9.04
C ASP A 285 7.95 20.74 7.56
N ARG A 286 8.41 19.60 7.03
CA ARG A 286 8.82 19.42 5.63
C ARG A 286 7.67 18.78 4.86
N GLN A 287 6.90 19.60 4.13
CA GLN A 287 5.89 19.09 3.21
C GLN A 287 6.56 18.66 1.91
N ARG A 288 6.30 17.42 1.46
CA ARG A 288 6.73 16.94 0.15
C ARG A 288 5.80 17.54 -0.91
N LEU A 289 6.37 18.19 -1.92
CA LEU A 289 5.67 18.62 -3.12
C LEU A 289 5.79 17.50 -4.16
N LEU A 290 4.66 17.10 -4.74
CA LEU A 290 4.57 16.10 -5.80
C LEU A 290 3.86 16.71 -7.00
N GLY A 291 4.42 16.54 -8.19
CA GLY A 291 3.80 16.93 -9.45
C GLY A 291 3.92 15.81 -10.46
N SER A 292 2.82 15.47 -11.14
CA SER A 292 2.81 14.38 -12.13
C SER A 292 2.03 14.72 -13.40
N GLY A 293 2.38 14.02 -14.48
CA GLY A 293 1.73 14.11 -15.78
C GLY A 293 1.56 12.73 -16.40
N ARG A 294 0.36 12.44 -16.91
CA ARG A 294 0.00 11.19 -17.59
C ARG A 294 -0.59 11.53 -18.96
N PHE A 295 -0.11 10.90 -20.01
CA PHE A 295 -0.60 11.08 -21.37
C PHE A 295 -0.88 9.71 -21.99
N GLU A 296 -2.16 9.39 -22.13
CA GLU A 296 -2.62 8.17 -22.78
C GLU A 296 -3.18 8.46 -24.17
N TYR A 297 -2.95 7.54 -25.09
CA TYR A 297 -3.73 7.42 -26.32
C TYR A 297 -4.18 5.97 -26.53
N ALA A 298 -5.49 5.76 -26.60
CA ALA A 298 -6.15 4.49 -26.85
C ALA A 298 -6.85 4.48 -28.21
N ALA A 299 -6.58 3.45 -29.02
CA ALA A 299 -7.26 3.16 -30.28
C ALA A 299 -8.09 1.89 -30.09
N THR A 300 -9.42 2.00 -30.14
CA THR A 300 -10.37 0.94 -29.74
C THR A 300 -10.63 -0.15 -30.79
N ASP A 301 -10.30 0.12 -32.05
CA ASP A 301 -10.75 -0.69 -33.20
C ASP A 301 -9.60 -0.96 -34.18
N LEU A 302 -8.49 -1.53 -33.70
CA LEU A 302 -7.33 -1.84 -34.55
C LEU A 302 -7.59 -3.08 -35.41
N VAL A 303 -7.97 -4.21 -34.80
CA VAL A 303 -8.27 -5.47 -35.50
C VAL A 303 -9.32 -6.25 -34.71
N ALA A 304 -10.47 -6.55 -35.33
CA ALA A 304 -11.45 -7.53 -34.84
C ALA A 304 -11.74 -7.45 -33.32
N ARG A 305 -12.21 -6.28 -32.85
CA ARG A 305 -12.53 -5.93 -31.43
C ARG A 305 -11.33 -5.67 -30.52
N TRP A 306 -10.10 -5.87 -30.99
CA TRP A 306 -8.91 -5.51 -30.24
C TRP A 306 -8.54 -4.05 -30.46
N GLY A 307 -8.36 -3.34 -29.35
CA GLY A 307 -7.72 -2.05 -29.25
C GLY A 307 -6.32 -2.15 -28.66
N ALA A 308 -5.61 -1.02 -28.69
CA ALA A 308 -4.36 -0.84 -27.97
C ALA A 308 -4.29 0.56 -27.37
N LYS A 309 -3.61 0.68 -26.24
CA LYS A 309 -3.27 1.96 -25.60
C LYS A 309 -1.77 2.09 -25.40
N GLY A 310 -1.29 3.32 -25.43
CA GLY A 310 0.04 3.69 -24.96
C GLY A 310 -0.07 4.81 -23.94
N VAL A 311 0.62 4.68 -22.81
CA VAL A 311 0.70 5.69 -21.76
C VAL A 311 2.15 6.16 -21.63
N LEU A 312 2.34 7.48 -21.50
CA LEU A 312 3.57 8.08 -20.99
C LEU A 312 3.27 8.74 -19.64
N TYR A 313 4.11 8.46 -18.66
CA TYR A 313 4.00 8.98 -17.29
C TYR A 313 5.29 9.69 -16.89
N GLY A 314 5.15 10.74 -16.09
CA GLY A 314 6.27 11.44 -15.49
C GLY A 314 5.89 12.07 -14.16
N GLU A 315 6.82 12.08 -13.22
CA GLU A 315 6.61 12.58 -11.87
C GLU A 315 7.85 13.31 -11.34
N TYR A 316 7.65 14.29 -10.46
CA TYR A 316 8.69 15.00 -9.74
C TYR A 316 8.33 15.15 -8.26
N HIS A 317 9.27 14.79 -7.38
CA HIS A 317 9.20 14.95 -5.93
C HIS A 317 10.16 16.05 -5.49
N ARG A 318 9.76 16.85 -4.51
CA ARG A 318 10.66 17.77 -3.80
C ARG A 318 10.33 17.83 -2.31
N LEU A 319 11.34 17.75 -1.46
CA LEU A 319 11.24 17.94 -0.02
C LEU A 319 12.19 19.08 0.39
N PRO A 320 11.74 20.10 1.12
CA PRO A 320 12.60 21.21 1.54
C PRO A 320 13.66 20.75 2.56
N GLU A 321 14.64 21.60 2.84
CA GLU A 321 15.53 21.40 4.00
C GLU A 321 14.77 21.53 5.32
N GLY A 322 15.34 21.03 6.41
CA GLY A 322 14.78 21.18 7.75
C GLY A 322 15.78 20.83 8.85
N GLN A 323 15.37 20.96 10.11
CA GLN A 323 16.19 20.56 11.25
C GLN A 323 15.37 19.76 12.25
N ARG A 324 15.92 18.64 12.73
CA ARG A 324 15.32 17.79 13.77
C ARG A 324 16.25 17.64 14.96
N ILE A 325 15.72 17.18 16.07
CA ILE A 325 16.51 16.57 17.14
C ILE A 325 16.44 15.05 16.93
N PRO A 326 17.57 14.34 16.76
CA PRO A 326 17.58 12.89 16.64
C PRO A 326 16.86 12.21 17.81
N GLN A 327 16.17 11.10 17.53
CA GLN A 327 15.25 10.47 18.47
C GLN A 327 15.95 9.98 19.75
N GLU A 328 17.23 9.63 19.71
CA GLU A 328 18.03 9.27 20.89
C GLU A 328 18.25 10.42 21.88
N PHE A 329 17.97 11.66 21.48
CA PHE A 329 17.97 12.84 22.36
C PHE A 329 16.58 13.27 22.80
N ILE A 330 15.50 12.58 22.41
CA ILE A 330 14.13 12.83 22.88
C ILE A 330 13.77 11.83 23.98
N GLN A 331 13.25 12.32 25.11
CA GLN A 331 12.68 11.52 26.19
C GLN A 331 11.38 12.16 26.66
N ASP A 332 10.31 11.37 26.78
CA ASP A 332 8.98 11.82 27.23
C ASP A 332 8.46 13.05 26.44
N GLY A 333 8.75 13.09 25.13
CA GLY A 333 8.40 14.19 24.22
C GLY A 333 9.29 15.44 24.31
N ALA A 334 10.28 15.47 25.20
CA ALA A 334 11.15 16.62 25.45
C ALA A 334 12.63 16.34 25.09
N PRO A 335 13.40 17.36 24.66
CA PRO A 335 14.85 17.22 24.47
C PRO A 335 15.60 16.95 25.79
N THR A 336 16.42 15.90 25.80
CA THR A 336 17.35 15.56 26.89
C THR A 336 18.57 16.48 26.98
N ARG A 337 18.82 17.28 25.92
CA ARG A 337 19.91 18.24 25.78
C ARG A 337 19.41 19.56 25.18
N PRO A 338 20.15 20.68 25.34
CA PRO A 338 19.79 21.93 24.68
C PRO A 338 19.71 21.75 23.16
N GLU A 339 18.63 22.23 22.54
CA GLU A 339 18.36 22.14 21.09
C GLU A 339 19.60 22.45 20.24
N ALA A 340 20.30 23.57 20.52
CA ALA A 340 21.51 24.00 19.81
C ALA A 340 22.72 23.04 19.89
N GLU A 341 22.70 22.01 20.73
CA GLU A 341 23.75 20.98 20.84
C GLU A 341 23.39 19.68 20.10
N VAL A 342 22.13 19.50 19.68
CA VAL A 342 21.60 18.24 19.14
C VAL A 342 20.75 18.44 17.87
N LEU A 343 20.74 19.63 17.25
CA LEU A 343 20.09 19.82 15.94
C LEU A 343 20.87 19.09 14.83
N GLU A 344 20.22 18.12 14.20
CA GLU A 344 20.59 17.54 12.92
C GLU A 344 19.96 18.37 11.80
N THR A 345 20.70 18.62 10.71
CA THR A 345 20.17 19.29 9.52
C THR A 345 19.84 18.25 8.47
N LEU A 346 18.57 18.20 8.06
CA LEU A 346 18.09 17.39 6.95
C LEU A 346 18.20 18.23 5.66
N PRO A 347 18.93 17.79 4.63
CA PRO A 347 19.08 18.56 3.40
C PRO A 347 17.76 18.69 2.65
N SER A 348 17.67 19.62 1.70
CA SER A 348 16.62 19.57 0.68
C SER A 348 16.89 18.40 -0.27
N ASP A 349 15.86 17.69 -0.67
CA ASP A 349 15.98 16.49 -1.51
C ASP A 349 14.95 16.52 -2.66
N ASP A 350 15.29 15.95 -3.80
CA ASP A 350 14.39 15.84 -4.95
C ASP A 350 14.64 14.58 -5.79
N GLY A 351 13.70 14.29 -6.69
CA GLY A 351 13.73 13.08 -7.50
C GLY A 351 12.64 13.08 -8.56
N PHE A 352 12.70 12.13 -9.48
CA PHE A 352 11.73 12.01 -10.57
C PHE A 352 11.42 10.55 -10.93
N VAL A 353 10.25 10.35 -11.54
CA VAL A 353 9.87 9.09 -12.21
C VAL A 353 9.66 9.39 -13.70
N LEU A 354 10.09 8.47 -14.56
CA LEU A 354 9.69 8.36 -15.96
C LEU A 354 9.09 6.98 -16.18
N GLY A 355 7.91 6.93 -16.80
CA GLY A 355 7.13 5.72 -16.93
C GLY A 355 6.50 5.56 -18.32
N ALA A 356 6.27 4.32 -18.72
CA ALA A 356 5.52 3.99 -19.93
C ALA A 356 4.70 2.72 -19.75
N GLU A 357 3.54 2.69 -20.39
CA GLU A 357 2.69 1.50 -20.50
C GLU A 357 2.35 1.23 -21.96
N LEU A 358 2.33 -0.04 -22.35
CA LEU A 358 1.72 -0.52 -23.59
C LEU A 358 0.65 -1.56 -23.24
N GLY A 359 -0.61 -1.26 -23.58
CA GLY A 359 -1.75 -2.12 -23.33
C GLY A 359 -2.39 -2.63 -24.62
N LEU A 360 -2.78 -3.90 -24.65
CA LEU A 360 -3.72 -4.49 -25.61
C LEU A 360 -4.99 -4.86 -24.85
N PHE A 361 -6.17 -4.60 -25.43
CA PHE A 361 -7.46 -4.90 -24.79
C PHE A 361 -8.52 -5.27 -25.82
N GLU A 362 -9.54 -6.03 -25.41
CA GLU A 362 -10.71 -6.36 -26.23
C GLU A 362 -11.94 -5.57 -25.76
N SER A 363 -12.71 -4.98 -26.69
CA SER A 363 -13.77 -4.01 -26.35
C SER A 363 -15.05 -4.61 -25.76
N GLU A 364 -15.25 -5.93 -25.82
CA GLU A 364 -16.45 -6.63 -25.33
C GLU A 364 -16.19 -7.49 -24.08
N THR A 365 -14.95 -7.56 -23.58
CA THR A 365 -14.54 -8.46 -22.49
C THR A 365 -13.57 -7.77 -21.53
N THR A 366 -13.18 -8.47 -20.46
CA THR A 366 -12.10 -8.08 -19.54
C THR A 366 -10.71 -8.50 -20.04
N ASN A 367 -10.59 -8.92 -21.31
CA ASN A 367 -9.34 -9.44 -21.87
C ASN A 367 -8.35 -8.30 -22.13
N HIS A 368 -7.17 -8.39 -21.53
CA HIS A 368 -6.12 -7.40 -21.71
C HIS A 368 -4.71 -7.97 -21.45
N LEU A 369 -3.70 -7.23 -21.91
CA LEU A 369 -2.30 -7.42 -21.59
C LEU A 369 -1.63 -6.04 -21.53
N ASN A 370 -1.16 -5.65 -20.35
CA ASN A 370 -0.44 -4.41 -20.10
C ASN A 370 1.02 -4.71 -19.76
N LEU A 371 1.94 -4.00 -20.41
CA LEU A 371 3.38 -4.03 -20.15
C LEU A 371 3.82 -2.67 -19.63
N PHE A 372 4.45 -2.65 -18.46
CA PHE A 372 4.87 -1.43 -17.78
C PHE A 372 6.40 -1.34 -17.73
N PHE A 373 6.92 -0.13 -17.85
CA PHE A 373 8.31 0.21 -17.57
C PHE A 373 8.37 1.47 -16.72
N ARG A 374 9.14 1.43 -15.64
CA ARG A 374 9.39 2.55 -14.73
C ARG A 374 10.89 2.73 -14.53
N TYR A 375 11.34 3.98 -14.61
CA TYR A 375 12.64 4.43 -14.16
C TYR A 375 12.43 5.54 -13.15
N SER A 376 13.11 5.49 -12.00
CA SER A 376 13.07 6.61 -11.05
C SER A 376 14.42 6.83 -10.40
N ARG A 377 14.64 8.08 -9.97
CA ARG A 377 15.88 8.52 -9.33
C ARG A 377 15.60 9.49 -8.19
N GLY A 378 16.48 9.51 -7.20
CA GLY A 378 16.40 10.44 -6.08
C GLY A 378 15.27 10.09 -5.13
N LEU A 379 14.68 11.12 -4.54
CA LEU A 379 13.57 11.01 -3.58
C LEU A 379 12.37 10.19 -4.10
N ALA A 380 12.17 10.15 -5.43
CA ALA A 380 11.09 9.44 -6.09
C ALA A 380 11.29 7.91 -6.14
N ALA A 381 12.53 7.41 -6.01
CA ALA A 381 12.83 5.98 -6.01
C ALA A 381 12.24 5.24 -4.80
N PHE A 382 11.96 5.97 -3.71
CA PHE A 382 11.32 5.46 -2.50
C PHE A 382 9.77 5.56 -2.54
N GLY A 383 9.19 6.16 -3.57
CA GLY A 383 7.75 6.42 -3.66
C GLY A 383 7.26 7.53 -2.72
N GLU A 384 5.99 7.91 -2.84
CA GLU A 384 5.45 9.10 -2.17
C GLU A 384 5.35 9.01 -0.64
N PHE A 385 5.22 7.80 -0.10
CA PHE A 385 5.18 7.52 1.33
C PHE A 385 6.52 6.99 1.90
N GLY A 386 7.50 6.69 1.04
CA GLY A 386 8.81 6.21 1.48
C GLY A 386 9.67 7.30 2.12
N VAL A 387 10.39 6.93 3.18
CA VAL A 387 11.49 7.70 3.77
C VAL A 387 12.79 7.14 3.20
N PRO A 388 13.71 7.98 2.68
CA PRO A 388 15.01 7.53 2.22
C PRO A 388 15.82 6.81 3.31
N PHE A 389 16.33 5.63 2.96
CA PHE A 389 17.43 4.92 3.61
C PHE A 389 18.64 4.90 2.65
N GLY A 390 19.80 4.43 3.10
CA GLY A 390 21.01 4.40 2.27
C GLY A 390 21.32 5.75 1.62
N THR A 391 21.41 6.81 2.45
CA THR A 391 21.59 8.17 1.94
C THR A 391 23.06 8.50 1.68
N ALA A 392 23.30 9.38 0.71
CA ALA A 392 24.63 9.87 0.41
C ALA A 392 25.28 10.57 1.62
N LEU A 393 26.59 10.78 1.59
CA LEU A 393 27.34 11.43 2.68
C LEU A 393 26.89 12.88 3.02
N ASP A 394 26.05 13.50 2.18
CA ASP A 394 25.41 14.79 2.43
C ASP A 394 23.97 14.70 2.98
N GLY A 395 23.45 13.47 3.16
CA GLY A 395 22.12 13.14 3.66
C GLY A 395 21.02 13.13 2.59
N THR A 396 21.36 13.29 1.30
CA THR A 396 20.39 13.26 0.19
C THR A 396 20.20 11.85 -0.39
N SER A 397 19.15 11.66 -1.17
CA SER A 397 18.89 10.43 -1.91
C SER A 397 19.29 10.51 -3.39
N GLY A 398 19.99 11.56 -3.82
CA GLY A 398 20.10 11.96 -5.24
C GLY A 398 20.71 10.94 -6.22
N ASP A 399 21.47 9.95 -5.73
CA ASP A 399 22.05 8.87 -6.54
C ASP A 399 21.26 7.54 -6.46
N ALA A 400 20.23 7.45 -5.61
CA ALA A 400 19.31 6.31 -5.55
C ALA A 400 18.56 6.14 -6.88
N GLU A 401 18.42 4.90 -7.34
CA GLU A 401 17.87 4.52 -8.63
C GLU A 401 16.98 3.28 -8.52
N GLU A 402 15.83 3.33 -9.20
CA GLU A 402 15.01 2.15 -9.47
C GLU A 402 14.83 1.96 -10.99
N ILE A 403 15.03 0.73 -11.45
CA ILE A 403 14.60 0.26 -12.77
C ILE A 403 13.60 -0.87 -12.55
N LEU A 404 12.40 -0.73 -13.12
CA LEU A 404 11.33 -1.71 -12.97
C LEU A 404 10.67 -2.01 -14.31
N GLY A 405 10.40 -3.30 -14.55
CA GLY A 405 9.52 -3.78 -15.61
C GLY A 405 8.40 -4.64 -15.03
N ALA A 406 7.17 -4.47 -15.51
CA ALA A 406 5.98 -5.12 -14.98
C ALA A 406 5.03 -5.63 -16.08
N LEU A 407 4.17 -6.57 -15.73
CA LEU A 407 3.15 -7.17 -16.59
C LEU A 407 1.87 -7.40 -15.80
N SER A 408 0.74 -6.99 -16.37
CA SER A 408 -0.62 -7.37 -15.94
C SER A 408 -1.35 -7.97 -17.13
N GLY A 409 -2.15 -9.00 -16.93
CA GLY A 409 -2.94 -9.56 -18.02
C GLY A 409 -4.07 -10.45 -17.56
N ASN A 410 -5.13 -10.47 -18.36
CA ASN A 410 -6.28 -11.34 -18.20
C ASN A 410 -6.74 -11.84 -19.57
N TRP A 411 -7.13 -13.10 -19.62
CA TRP A 411 -7.79 -13.68 -20.78
C TRP A 411 -8.90 -14.61 -20.32
N GLU A 412 -10.08 -14.50 -20.90
CA GLU A 412 -11.29 -15.22 -20.54
C GLU A 412 -12.00 -15.77 -21.78
N SER A 413 -12.64 -16.91 -21.57
CA SER A 413 -13.53 -17.57 -22.51
C SER A 413 -14.78 -18.05 -21.80
N GLN A 414 -15.70 -18.68 -22.55
CA GLN A 414 -16.89 -19.26 -21.94
C GLN A 414 -16.64 -20.39 -20.92
N TYR A 415 -15.47 -21.04 -20.89
CA TYR A 415 -15.22 -22.19 -19.99
C TYR A 415 -14.02 -22.03 -19.06
N PHE A 416 -13.09 -21.15 -19.39
CA PHE A 416 -11.89 -20.93 -18.59
C PHE A 416 -11.37 -19.51 -18.80
N GLY A 417 -10.67 -19.00 -17.80
CA GLY A 417 -9.87 -17.79 -17.89
C GLY A 417 -8.53 -17.95 -17.20
N VAL A 418 -7.64 -16.99 -17.41
CA VAL A 418 -6.29 -16.93 -16.82
C VAL A 418 -5.96 -15.47 -16.54
N MET A 419 -5.67 -15.15 -15.28
CA MET A 419 -4.99 -13.91 -14.91
C MET A 419 -3.49 -14.16 -14.75
N ALA A 420 -2.66 -13.16 -15.04
CA ALA A 420 -1.24 -13.16 -14.79
C ALA A 420 -0.78 -11.77 -14.30
N GLY A 421 0.18 -11.76 -13.37
CA GLY A 421 0.80 -10.55 -12.85
C GLY A 421 2.27 -10.82 -12.53
N ALA A 422 3.18 -9.93 -12.92
CA ALA A 422 4.61 -10.10 -12.66
C ALA A 422 5.34 -8.76 -12.62
N TYR A 423 6.45 -8.70 -11.89
CA TYR A 423 7.43 -7.61 -12.03
C TYR A 423 8.86 -8.09 -11.79
N LEU A 424 9.81 -7.31 -12.28
CA LEU A 424 11.23 -7.38 -11.96
C LEU A 424 11.70 -5.95 -11.65
N ARG A 425 12.32 -5.77 -10.48
CA ARG A 425 12.81 -4.50 -9.94
C ARG A 425 14.30 -4.63 -9.64
N LYS A 426 15.10 -3.67 -10.08
CA LYS A 426 16.42 -3.38 -9.51
C LYS A 426 16.30 -2.11 -8.68
N PHE A 427 16.79 -2.15 -7.46
CA PHE A 427 16.92 -0.99 -6.59
C PHE A 427 18.39 -0.80 -6.18
N THR A 428 18.81 0.45 -6.09
CA THR A 428 20.13 0.91 -5.66
C THR A 428 19.88 2.21 -4.89
N ASP A 429 20.44 2.37 -3.71
CA ASP A 429 20.28 3.61 -2.94
C ASP A 429 21.35 4.65 -3.29
N ALA A 430 21.55 5.66 -2.44
CA ALA A 430 22.44 6.79 -2.68
C ALA A 430 23.76 6.74 -1.90
N ASP A 431 24.00 5.66 -1.14
CA ASP A 431 25.17 5.46 -0.30
C ASP A 431 26.39 5.05 -1.17
N THR A 432 27.57 4.85 -0.56
CA THR A 432 28.82 4.51 -1.26
C THR A 432 29.17 3.01 -1.24
N ASN A 433 28.38 2.19 -0.57
CA ASN A 433 28.61 0.78 -0.29
C ASN A 433 27.78 -0.13 -1.20
N THR A 434 28.20 -0.29 -2.46
CA THR A 434 27.43 -1.04 -3.46
C THR A 434 27.45 -2.57 -3.28
N SER A 435 27.34 -3.07 -2.04
CA SER A 435 27.53 -4.47 -1.62
C SER A 435 26.93 -4.75 -0.23
N ASP A 436 25.72 -4.25 0.03
CA ASP A 436 24.86 -4.50 1.19
C ASP A 436 23.47 -5.03 0.78
N LEU A 437 22.54 -5.10 1.73
CA LEU A 437 21.23 -5.74 1.56
C LEU A 437 20.14 -4.77 1.07
N ASP A 438 20.44 -3.48 1.13
CA ASP A 438 19.69 -2.31 0.68
C ASP A 438 19.67 -2.22 -0.86
N GLU A 439 20.78 -2.59 -1.52
CA GLU A 439 20.84 -2.79 -2.97
C GLU A 439 20.40 -4.22 -3.36
N PHE A 440 19.45 -4.35 -4.29
CA PHE A 440 18.92 -5.66 -4.68
C PHE A 440 18.31 -5.71 -6.09
N VAL A 441 18.17 -6.94 -6.60
CA VAL A 441 17.19 -7.28 -7.64
C VAL A 441 16.13 -8.18 -7.02
N GLU A 442 14.86 -7.87 -7.23
CA GLU A 442 13.74 -8.70 -6.79
C GLU A 442 12.67 -8.83 -7.89
N GLY A 443 11.78 -9.80 -7.72
CA GLY A 443 10.60 -9.92 -8.57
C GLY A 443 9.66 -11.02 -8.12
N THR A 444 8.45 -10.98 -8.68
CA THR A 444 7.45 -12.03 -8.54
C THR A 444 6.81 -12.34 -9.89
N ALA A 445 6.29 -13.54 -10.03
CA ALA A 445 5.38 -13.91 -11.10
C ALA A 445 4.24 -14.76 -10.52
N VAL A 446 3.00 -14.40 -10.85
CA VAL A 446 1.77 -15.04 -10.38
C VAL A 446 0.89 -15.35 -11.58
N VAL A 447 0.34 -16.56 -11.64
CA VAL A 447 -0.64 -16.97 -12.66
C VAL A 447 -1.81 -17.67 -11.97
N ARG A 448 -3.03 -17.20 -12.26
CA ARG A 448 -4.28 -17.73 -11.72
C ARG A 448 -5.21 -18.22 -12.84
N PRO A 449 -5.11 -19.49 -13.29
CA PRO A 449 -6.12 -20.09 -14.15
C PRO A 449 -7.41 -20.40 -13.37
N ALA A 450 -8.56 -20.20 -14.01
CA ALA A 450 -9.88 -20.53 -13.49
C ALA A 450 -10.71 -21.33 -14.51
N ILE A 451 -11.47 -22.31 -14.03
CA ILE A 451 -12.41 -23.12 -14.81
C ILE A 451 -13.82 -22.74 -14.35
N TYR A 452 -14.64 -22.28 -15.30
CA TYR A 452 -16.02 -21.86 -15.06
C TYR A 452 -16.95 -23.08 -15.13
N VAL A 453 -17.10 -23.77 -14.00
CA VAL A 453 -17.92 -24.99 -13.89
C VAL A 453 -19.40 -24.68 -14.04
N THR A 454 -19.84 -23.55 -13.48
CA THR A 454 -21.13 -22.90 -13.77
C THR A 454 -20.92 -21.38 -13.87
N ASP A 455 -21.99 -20.60 -14.05
CA ASP A 455 -21.89 -19.14 -13.99
C ASP A 455 -21.47 -18.63 -12.61
N HIS A 456 -21.84 -19.35 -11.54
CA HIS A 456 -21.62 -18.93 -10.15
C HIS A 456 -20.53 -19.72 -9.42
N PHE A 457 -20.18 -20.91 -9.89
CA PHE A 457 -19.17 -21.77 -9.24
C PHE A 457 -17.98 -21.96 -10.17
N HIS A 458 -16.80 -21.51 -9.74
CA HIS A 458 -15.55 -21.64 -10.49
C HIS A 458 -14.50 -22.34 -9.63
N GLN A 459 -13.71 -23.21 -10.26
CA GLN A 459 -12.50 -23.77 -9.67
C GLN A 459 -11.32 -22.94 -10.18
N ALA A 460 -10.58 -22.27 -9.30
CA ALA A 460 -9.33 -21.61 -9.66
C ALA A 460 -8.12 -22.28 -8.99
N PHE A 461 -6.96 -22.05 -9.58
CA PHE A 461 -5.66 -22.41 -9.02
C PHE A 461 -4.80 -21.16 -9.05
N GLU A 462 -3.84 -21.03 -8.14
CA GLU A 462 -2.81 -19.98 -8.22
C GLU A 462 -1.43 -20.60 -8.07
N VAL A 463 -0.50 -20.15 -8.89
CA VAL A 463 0.93 -20.44 -8.76
C VAL A 463 1.66 -19.12 -8.67
N SER A 464 2.43 -18.93 -7.61
CA SER A 464 3.35 -17.80 -7.46
C SER A 464 4.79 -18.26 -7.30
N TYR A 465 5.72 -17.44 -7.77
CA TYR A 465 7.15 -17.53 -7.50
C TYR A 465 7.69 -16.15 -7.16
N GLN A 466 8.37 -16.03 -6.04
CA GLN A 466 9.02 -14.82 -5.55
C GLN A 466 10.52 -15.06 -5.45
N ARG A 467 11.33 -14.03 -5.76
CA ARG A 467 12.77 -14.05 -5.55
C ARG A 467 13.29 -12.67 -5.19
N ARG A 468 14.17 -12.60 -4.18
CA ARG A 468 14.99 -11.43 -3.85
C ARG A 468 16.46 -11.84 -3.95
N TYR A 469 17.31 -10.95 -4.45
CA TYR A 469 18.75 -11.14 -4.60
C TYR A 469 19.44 -9.85 -4.15
N PRO A 470 19.84 -9.73 -2.87
CA PRO A 470 20.63 -8.61 -2.37
C PRO A 470 22.05 -8.63 -2.95
N PHE A 471 22.73 -7.49 -2.97
CA PHE A 471 24.09 -7.37 -3.52
C PHE A 471 25.20 -7.53 -2.47
N GLY A 472 24.83 -7.59 -1.19
CA GLY A 472 25.71 -7.83 -0.05
C GLY A 472 25.65 -9.24 0.51
N LEU A 473 26.45 -9.44 1.57
CA LEU A 473 26.41 -10.65 2.39
C LEU A 473 25.40 -10.47 3.52
N ASP A 474 24.65 -11.53 3.84
CA ASP A 474 23.84 -11.55 5.05
C ASP A 474 24.74 -11.46 6.31
N PRO A 475 24.40 -10.63 7.31
CA PRO A 475 25.25 -10.40 8.48
C PRO A 475 25.31 -11.57 9.47
N ASP A 476 24.31 -12.46 9.47
CA ASP A 476 24.21 -13.60 10.38
C ASP A 476 24.89 -14.86 9.80
N THR A 477 24.75 -15.12 8.51
CA THR A 477 25.36 -16.27 7.82
C THR A 477 26.70 -15.95 7.18
N GLY A 478 26.93 -14.70 6.75
CA GLY A 478 28.13 -14.28 6.03
C GLY A 478 28.20 -14.80 4.59
N GLU A 479 27.07 -15.22 4.02
CA GLU A 479 26.95 -15.75 2.66
C GLU A 479 26.11 -14.81 1.76
N PHE A 480 26.23 -14.99 0.45
CA PHE A 480 25.29 -14.36 -0.50
C PHE A 480 24.02 -15.18 -0.52
N GLU A 481 22.97 -14.65 0.11
CA GLU A 481 21.68 -15.32 0.17
C GLU A 481 20.86 -15.10 -1.12
N ASP A 482 20.04 -16.08 -1.45
CA ASP A 482 19.14 -16.05 -2.62
C ASP A 482 17.72 -16.46 -2.19
N PRO A 483 17.01 -15.60 -1.42
CA PRO A 483 15.63 -15.82 -1.01
C PRO A 483 14.71 -16.20 -2.17
N GLN A 484 14.04 -17.35 -2.03
CA GLN A 484 13.04 -17.84 -2.99
C GLN A 484 11.85 -18.47 -2.28
N VAL A 485 10.64 -18.09 -2.72
CA VAL A 485 9.38 -18.67 -2.26
C VAL A 485 8.54 -19.12 -3.45
N TRP A 486 7.99 -20.34 -3.38
CA TRP A 486 6.91 -20.81 -4.26
C TRP A 486 5.62 -20.95 -3.47
N GLN A 487 4.48 -20.58 -4.04
CA GLN A 487 3.17 -20.88 -3.44
C GLN A 487 2.25 -21.52 -4.48
N LEU A 488 1.52 -22.56 -4.07
CA LEU A 488 0.60 -23.33 -4.89
C LEU A 488 -0.75 -23.40 -4.21
N SER A 489 -1.79 -22.84 -4.84
CA SER A 489 -3.13 -22.70 -4.24
C SER A 489 -4.21 -23.39 -5.07
N VAL A 490 -5.17 -24.00 -4.39
CA VAL A 490 -6.46 -24.44 -4.95
C VAL A 490 -7.55 -23.57 -4.34
N LEU A 491 -8.44 -23.02 -5.18
CA LEU A 491 -9.47 -22.08 -4.80
C LEU A 491 -10.83 -22.55 -5.31
N GLU A 492 -11.80 -22.69 -4.41
CA GLU A 492 -13.22 -22.85 -4.72
C GLU A 492 -13.89 -21.48 -4.65
N LEU A 493 -14.48 -21.01 -5.75
CA LEU A 493 -15.06 -19.67 -5.86
C LEU A 493 -16.56 -19.74 -6.08
N LEU A 494 -17.31 -18.99 -5.28
CA LEU A 494 -18.73 -18.68 -5.51
C LEU A 494 -18.87 -17.20 -5.85
N SER A 495 -19.18 -16.87 -7.10
CA SER A 495 -19.28 -15.49 -7.61
C SER A 495 -20.68 -15.15 -8.15
N LEU A 496 -21.02 -13.87 -8.16
CA LEU A 496 -22.27 -13.36 -8.74
C LEU A 496 -22.38 -13.63 -10.25
N GLY A 497 -21.27 -13.81 -10.95
CA GLY A 497 -21.26 -14.13 -12.38
C GLY A 497 -19.96 -14.78 -12.84
N ARG A 498 -19.89 -15.08 -14.14
CA ARG A 498 -18.70 -15.67 -14.77
C ARG A 498 -17.64 -14.61 -15.02
N GLY A 499 -16.38 -14.98 -14.80
CA GLY A 499 -15.20 -14.17 -15.16
C GLY A 499 -14.27 -13.94 -13.97
N ASN A 500 -13.01 -13.60 -14.25
CA ASN A 500 -11.98 -13.48 -13.24
C ASN A 500 -12.17 -12.23 -12.36
N TYR A 501 -12.77 -11.18 -12.94
CA TYR A 501 -13.18 -9.94 -12.28
C TYR A 501 -14.64 -9.94 -11.80
N ALA A 502 -15.37 -11.06 -11.90
CA ALA A 502 -16.76 -11.11 -11.44
C ALA A 502 -16.84 -11.07 -9.91
N ARG A 503 -17.59 -10.10 -9.36
CA ARG A 503 -17.77 -9.87 -7.92
C ARG A 503 -19.22 -9.51 -7.56
N PRO A 504 -19.64 -9.62 -6.28
CA PRO A 504 -18.91 -10.19 -5.14
C PRO A 504 -18.58 -11.68 -5.33
N GLN A 505 -17.55 -12.15 -4.63
CA GLN A 505 -17.21 -13.57 -4.53
C GLN A 505 -16.97 -14.01 -3.08
N ILE A 506 -17.25 -15.28 -2.80
CA ILE A 506 -16.78 -16.00 -1.62
C ILE A 506 -15.74 -17.03 -2.10
N ARG A 507 -14.62 -17.14 -1.39
CA ARG A 507 -13.54 -18.08 -1.67
C ARG A 507 -13.27 -19.02 -0.50
N LEU A 508 -13.06 -20.29 -0.79
CA LEU A 508 -12.40 -21.26 0.09
C LEU A 508 -11.06 -21.61 -0.58
N GLY A 509 -9.96 -21.42 0.12
CA GLY A 509 -8.61 -21.66 -0.37
C GLY A 509 -7.87 -22.71 0.45
N TYR A 510 -7.03 -23.48 -0.23
CA TYR A 510 -5.93 -24.23 0.38
C TYR A 510 -4.65 -23.94 -0.38
N THR A 511 -3.60 -23.56 0.34
CA THR A 511 -2.31 -23.21 -0.23
C THR A 511 -1.19 -23.99 0.45
N VAL A 512 -0.17 -24.32 -0.34
CA VAL A 512 1.12 -24.78 0.17
C VAL A 512 2.20 -23.82 -0.30
N ALA A 513 2.97 -23.30 0.65
CA ALA A 513 4.13 -22.46 0.40
C ALA A 513 5.43 -23.22 0.69
N PHE A 514 6.46 -22.96 -0.10
CA PHE A 514 7.79 -23.57 0.01
C PHE A 514 8.82 -22.45 0.04
N ALA A 515 9.45 -22.25 1.19
CA ALA A 515 10.47 -21.22 1.40
C ALA A 515 11.85 -21.87 1.56
N ASN A 516 12.83 -21.45 0.76
CA ASN A 516 14.21 -21.92 0.94
C ASN A 516 14.84 -21.31 2.23
N ASP A 517 15.96 -21.87 2.67
CA ASP A 517 16.60 -21.45 3.93
C ASP A 517 16.89 -19.94 3.98
N ALA A 518 17.26 -19.36 2.83
CA ALA A 518 17.46 -17.92 2.67
C ALA A 518 16.17 -17.09 2.83
N ALA A 519 15.07 -17.49 2.18
CA ALA A 519 13.76 -16.83 2.36
C ALA A 519 13.27 -16.88 3.80
N ARG A 520 13.62 -17.94 4.55
CA ARG A 520 13.31 -18.05 5.98
C ARG A 520 14.23 -17.21 6.86
N ASN A 521 15.43 -16.85 6.39
CA ASN A 521 16.33 -15.95 7.11
C ASN A 521 15.89 -14.49 7.08
N GLU A 522 15.20 -14.06 6.02
CA GLU A 522 14.56 -12.74 5.90
C GLU A 522 13.50 -12.49 7.00
N TYR A 523 12.90 -13.55 7.56
CA TYR A 523 11.93 -13.42 8.65
C TYR A 523 12.63 -13.19 10.01
N PRO A 524 12.11 -12.31 10.90
CA PRO A 524 12.71 -12.06 12.20
C PRO A 524 12.93 -13.33 13.06
N VAL A 525 13.94 -13.31 13.93
CA VAL A 525 14.17 -14.40 14.88
C VAL A 525 12.98 -14.52 15.84
N GLY A 526 12.27 -15.65 15.77
CA GLY A 526 11.06 -15.92 16.54
C GLY A 526 9.77 -15.88 15.72
N ASP A 527 9.83 -15.50 14.45
CA ASP A 527 8.73 -15.65 13.49
C ASP A 527 8.39 -17.13 13.25
N THR A 528 7.10 -17.46 13.19
CA THR A 528 6.60 -18.84 13.01
C THR A 528 6.93 -19.43 11.64
N ARG A 529 7.18 -18.59 10.64
CA ARG A 529 7.54 -18.99 9.27
C ARG A 529 9.01 -19.39 9.13
N ARG A 530 9.89 -18.90 10.03
CA ARG A 530 11.34 -19.16 9.99
C ARG A 530 11.73 -20.65 10.18
N PRO A 531 11.12 -21.43 11.08
CA PRO A 531 11.43 -22.87 11.21
C PRO A 531 10.87 -23.75 10.08
N GLU A 532 9.76 -23.36 9.45
CA GLU A 532 8.99 -24.25 8.56
C GLU A 532 9.43 -24.17 7.09
N ASP A 533 9.96 -25.26 6.52
CA ASP A 533 10.34 -25.32 5.10
C ASP A 533 9.12 -25.45 4.16
N VAL A 534 7.97 -25.89 4.70
CA VAL A 534 6.69 -26.01 4.01
C VAL A 534 5.56 -25.52 4.90
N GLU A 535 4.88 -24.44 4.50
CA GLU A 535 3.71 -23.93 5.20
C GLU A 535 2.42 -24.35 4.48
N HIS A 536 1.41 -24.74 5.25
CA HIS A 536 0.08 -25.10 4.76
C HIS A 536 -0.92 -24.08 5.28
N ILE A 537 -1.67 -23.43 4.38
CA ILE A 537 -2.64 -22.40 4.76
C ILE A 537 -4.03 -22.79 4.25
N VAL A 538 -5.04 -22.77 5.12
CA VAL A 538 -6.47 -22.86 4.76
C VAL A 538 -7.09 -21.49 4.94
N SER A 539 -7.76 -20.96 3.92
CA SER A 539 -8.41 -19.65 4.00
C SER A 539 -9.89 -19.69 3.59
N VAL A 540 -10.69 -18.85 4.23
CA VAL A 540 -12.07 -18.55 3.81
C VAL A 540 -12.24 -17.04 3.81
N GLY A 541 -12.77 -16.48 2.74
CA GLY A 541 -12.99 -15.04 2.67
C GLY A 541 -14.03 -14.62 1.66
N ALA A 542 -14.42 -13.36 1.72
CA ALA A 542 -15.22 -12.66 0.72
C ALA A 542 -14.41 -11.51 0.13
N GLU A 543 -14.64 -11.21 -1.14
CA GLU A 543 -14.09 -10.04 -1.83
C GLU A 543 -15.20 -9.44 -2.70
N TRP A 544 -15.32 -8.12 -2.73
CA TRP A 544 -16.35 -7.42 -3.48
C TRP A 544 -15.84 -6.10 -4.06
N TRP A 545 -16.46 -5.69 -5.16
CA TRP A 545 -16.52 -4.30 -5.57
C TRP A 545 -17.82 -4.03 -6.33
N PHE A 546 -18.30 -2.79 -6.26
CA PHE A 546 -19.37 -2.24 -7.09
C PHE A 546 -19.30 -0.72 -7.03
N ASN A 547 -19.46 -0.04 -8.18
CA ASN A 547 -19.46 1.42 -8.30
C ASN A 547 -18.28 2.14 -7.59
N SER A 548 -17.13 1.48 -7.43
CA SER A 548 -16.04 2.06 -6.65
C SER A 548 -15.34 3.18 -7.43
N SER A 549 -14.72 4.10 -6.72
CA SER A 549 -13.82 5.09 -7.30
C SER A 549 -12.41 4.54 -7.57
N THR A 550 -12.11 3.36 -7.03
CA THR A 550 -10.82 2.66 -7.13
C THR A 550 -10.79 1.59 -8.22
N TYR A 551 -11.94 1.03 -8.62
CA TYR A 551 -12.09 -0.12 -9.55
C TYR A 551 -13.25 0.04 -10.54
#